data_AF-A0A401TY68-F1
#
_entry.id   AF-A0A401TY68-F1
#
_cell.length_a   1.000
_cell.length_b   1.000
_cell.length_c   1.000
_cell.angle_alpha   90.00
_cell.angle_beta   90.00
_cell.angle_gamma   90.00
#
_symmetry.space_group_name_H-M   'P 1'
#
loop_
_entity.id
_entity.type
_entity.pdbx_description
1 polymer ?
#
loop_
_entity_poly.entity_id
_entity_poly.type
_entity_poly.pdbx_seq_one_letter_code
_entity_poly.pdbx_strand_id
1 'polypeptide(L)'
;MIALVGDAEMDEGNIFEALLEGWKHGLRNTWWVVDYNRQSLDAVVREGLWAKFETMFRNFGWDVVIVKYGKLMLEAFAEPGGEALRRWIDNCPNQMYAALCFQGGAAFRKHLRDDIGDQGEVSALIDRRSDDELLALMSNLGGHDMASMIEAFEAIDHDRPVCFIAYTIKGVGLPMQGHKDNHAGLMTVAQMEKWRTA
;
A
#
# COMPACT_ATOMS: atom_id res chain seq x y z
N MET A 1 11.57 18.08 10.17
CA MET A 1 11.69 18.00 8.70
C MET A 1 10.87 16.82 8.21
N ILE A 2 10.18 16.95 7.08
CA ILE A 2 9.42 15.84 6.47
C ILE A 2 9.93 15.65 5.04
N ALA A 3 10.25 14.42 4.67
CA ALA A 3 10.55 14.01 3.29
C ALA A 3 9.50 13.02 2.81
N LEU A 4 9.06 13.18 1.56
CA LEU A 4 8.18 12.23 0.87
C LEU A 4 9.03 11.55 -0.21
N VAL A 5 9.00 10.22 -0.24
CA VAL A 5 9.91 9.42 -1.07
C VAL A 5 9.12 8.28 -1.70
N GLY A 6 9.38 7.96 -2.96
CA GLY A 6 8.84 6.75 -3.61
C GLY A 6 9.61 5.50 -3.19
N ASP A 7 8.95 4.35 -3.13
CA ASP A 7 9.63 3.08 -2.86
C ASP A 7 10.72 2.71 -3.88
N ALA A 8 10.56 3.09 -5.16
CA ALA A 8 11.58 2.90 -6.18
C ALA A 8 12.78 3.86 -6.02
N GLU A 9 12.59 5.05 -5.45
CA GLU A 9 13.67 6.01 -5.18
C GLU A 9 14.61 5.49 -4.07
N MET A 10 14.13 4.57 -3.24
CA MET A 10 14.92 3.91 -2.19
C MET A 10 16.09 3.06 -2.73
N ASP A 11 16.12 2.77 -4.03
CA ASP A 11 17.23 2.07 -4.69
C ASP A 11 18.42 3.00 -4.98
N GLU A 12 18.26 4.32 -4.86
CA GLU A 12 19.34 5.28 -5.12
C GLU A 12 20.41 5.29 -4.02
N GLY A 13 21.68 5.44 -4.41
CA GLY A 13 22.81 5.41 -3.48
C GLY A 13 22.80 6.53 -2.43
N ASN A 14 22.28 7.71 -2.80
CA ASN A 14 22.14 8.88 -1.93
C ASN A 14 21.26 8.60 -0.69
N ILE A 15 20.32 7.67 -0.76
CA ILE A 15 19.48 7.24 0.37
C ILE A 15 20.35 6.65 1.47
N PHE A 16 21.23 5.72 1.11
CA PHE A 16 22.13 5.06 2.07
C PHE A 16 23.14 6.05 2.66
N GLU A 17 23.66 6.96 1.83
CA GLU A 17 24.56 8.04 2.26
C GLU A 17 23.87 8.96 3.26
N ALA A 18 22.63 9.38 3.00
CA ALA A 18 21.85 10.24 3.87
C ALA A 18 21.55 9.58 5.24
N LEU A 19 21.24 8.28 5.26
CA LEU A 19 21.03 7.54 6.51
C LEU A 19 22.31 7.46 7.35
N LEU A 20 23.44 7.15 6.71
CA LEU A 20 24.74 7.11 7.38
C LEU A 20 25.15 8.49 7.92
N GLU A 21 24.95 9.55 7.13
CA GLU A 21 25.25 10.92 7.54
C GLU A 21 24.35 11.35 8.72
N GLY A 22 23.05 11.06 8.63
CA GLY A 22 22.11 11.32 9.71
C GLY A 22 22.53 10.63 11.02
N TRP A 23 23.01 9.39 10.94
CA TRP A 23 23.52 8.67 12.11
C TRP A 23 24.78 9.32 12.69
N LYS A 24 25.77 9.69 11.86
CA LYS A 24 27.01 10.35 12.32
C LYS A 24 26.75 11.66 13.05
N HIS A 25 25.73 12.40 12.63
CA HIS A 25 25.41 13.72 13.15
C HIS A 25 24.25 13.72 14.16
N GLY A 26 23.73 12.55 14.53
CA GLY A 26 22.67 12.42 15.53
C GLY A 26 21.36 13.08 15.10
N LEU A 27 20.94 12.85 13.86
CA LEU A 27 19.70 13.38 13.28
C LEU A 27 18.48 13.09 14.17
N ARG A 28 17.67 14.12 14.40
CA ARG A 28 16.40 14.07 15.17
C ARG A 28 15.31 14.86 14.45
N ASN A 29 14.07 14.78 14.93
CA ASN A 29 12.93 15.57 14.45
C ASN A 29 12.72 15.48 12.92
N THR A 30 12.94 14.30 12.37
CA THR A 30 12.88 14.04 10.93
C THR A 30 11.99 12.85 10.64
N TRP A 31 11.02 13.05 9.76
CA TRP A 31 10.15 11.99 9.27
C TRP A 31 10.37 11.77 7.79
N TRP A 32 10.47 10.51 7.39
CA TRP A 32 10.40 10.10 6.00
C TRP A 32 9.12 9.32 5.80
N VAL A 33 8.35 9.66 4.78
CA VAL A 33 7.13 8.95 4.39
C VAL A 33 7.39 8.32 3.03
N VAL A 34 7.53 6.99 3.03
CA VAL A 34 7.75 6.19 1.83
C VAL A 34 6.40 5.78 1.26
N ASP A 35 6.09 6.27 0.06
CA ASP A 35 4.97 5.81 -0.75
C ASP A 35 5.28 4.42 -1.31
N TYR A 36 4.83 3.37 -0.60
CA TYR A 36 5.07 1.97 -0.96
C TYR A 36 3.96 1.43 -1.87
N ASN A 37 3.91 1.96 -3.08
CA ASN A 37 2.93 1.57 -4.11
C ASN A 37 3.33 0.29 -4.88
N ARG A 38 4.58 -0.19 -4.72
CA ARG A 38 5.19 -1.39 -5.31
C ARG A 38 5.45 -1.28 -6.81
N GLN A 39 5.50 -0.08 -7.38
CA GLN A 39 5.69 0.12 -8.82
C GLN A 39 6.65 1.28 -9.13
N SER A 40 7.75 0.96 -9.81
CA SER A 40 8.61 1.97 -10.45
C SER A 40 8.01 2.47 -11.77
N LEU A 41 8.80 3.19 -12.57
CA LEU A 41 8.42 3.61 -13.92
C LEU A 41 8.16 2.41 -14.84
N ASP A 42 9.07 1.42 -14.82
CA ASP A 42 9.11 0.35 -15.82
C ASP A 42 8.85 -1.05 -15.22
N ALA A 43 8.73 -1.18 -13.90
CA ALA A 43 8.63 -2.47 -13.23
C ALA A 43 7.80 -2.45 -11.95
N VAL A 44 7.30 -3.63 -11.58
CA VAL A 44 6.76 -3.91 -10.25
C VAL A 44 7.91 -4.35 -9.35
N VAL A 45 7.95 -3.79 -8.13
CA VAL A 45 8.98 -4.06 -7.13
C VAL A 45 8.87 -5.49 -6.60
N ARG A 46 10.03 -6.12 -6.35
CA ARG A 46 10.12 -7.48 -5.80
C ARG A 46 9.44 -7.60 -4.42
N GLU A 47 8.82 -8.74 -4.18
CA GLU A 47 8.21 -9.09 -2.90
C GLU A 47 9.22 -8.99 -1.75
N GLY A 48 8.76 -8.49 -0.60
CA GLY A 48 9.56 -8.38 0.61
C GLY A 48 10.55 -7.22 0.65
N LEU A 49 10.56 -6.31 -0.35
CA LEU A 49 11.45 -5.15 -0.31
C LEU A 49 11.20 -4.24 0.90
N TRP A 50 9.93 -4.07 1.31
CA TRP A 50 9.57 -3.32 2.52
C TRP A 50 10.32 -3.79 3.77
N ALA A 51 10.56 -5.11 3.92
CA ALA A 51 11.26 -5.66 5.07
C ALA A 51 12.76 -5.33 5.04
N LYS A 52 13.33 -5.14 3.85
CA LYS A 52 14.69 -4.63 3.68
C LYS A 52 14.77 -3.16 4.08
N PHE A 53 13.79 -2.35 3.68
CA PHE A 53 13.70 -0.96 4.13
C PHE A 53 13.58 -0.88 5.65
N GLU A 54 12.66 -1.64 6.25
CA GLU A 54 12.51 -1.69 7.70
C GLU A 54 13.84 -2.01 8.40
N THR A 55 14.49 -3.10 7.98
CA THR A 55 15.78 -3.52 8.56
C THR A 55 16.84 -2.42 8.40
N MET A 56 16.92 -1.81 7.22
CA MET A 56 17.87 -0.74 6.93
C MET A 56 17.67 0.47 7.86
N PHE A 57 16.46 1.01 7.94
CA PHE A 57 16.16 2.17 8.79
C PHE A 57 16.43 1.87 10.27
N ARG A 58 15.98 0.71 10.76
CA ARG A 58 16.21 0.29 12.16
C ARG A 58 17.70 0.17 12.47
N ASN A 59 18.52 -0.32 11.53
CA ASN A 59 19.98 -0.39 11.70
C ASN A 59 20.64 0.98 11.89
N PHE A 60 20.06 2.06 11.35
CA PHE A 60 20.52 3.43 11.57
C PHE A 60 19.83 4.13 12.76
N GLY A 61 19.09 3.39 13.60
CA GLY A 61 18.47 3.91 14.81
C GLY A 61 17.17 4.69 14.56
N TRP A 62 16.58 4.57 13.38
CA TRP A 62 15.26 5.12 13.10
C TRP A 62 14.18 4.24 13.70
N ASP A 63 13.07 4.86 14.10
CA ASP A 63 11.83 4.11 14.26
C ASP A 63 11.19 3.85 12.89
N VAL A 64 10.46 2.75 12.77
CA VAL A 64 9.78 2.37 11.53
C VAL A 64 8.34 1.99 11.84
N VAL A 65 7.42 2.71 11.21
CA VAL A 65 5.98 2.51 11.32
C VAL A 65 5.45 2.05 9.96
N ILE A 66 4.83 0.88 9.93
CA ILE A 66 4.26 0.31 8.70
C ILE A 66 2.75 0.55 8.71
N VAL A 67 2.25 1.35 7.78
CA VAL A 67 0.83 1.66 7.63
C VAL A 67 0.29 0.87 6.45
N LYS A 68 0.04 -0.43 6.69
CA LYS A 68 -0.31 -1.38 5.63
C LYS A 68 -1.79 -1.38 5.26
N TYR A 69 -2.67 -1.32 6.26
CA TYR A 69 -4.11 -1.52 6.11
C TYR A 69 -4.90 -0.28 6.53
N GLY A 70 -5.90 0.07 5.74
CA GLY A 70 -6.89 1.08 6.11
C GLY A 70 -7.97 0.50 7.04
N LYS A 71 -8.86 1.35 7.52
CA LYS A 71 -9.87 0.99 8.51
C LYS A 71 -10.87 -0.03 7.97
N LEU A 72 -11.29 0.12 6.72
CA LEU A 72 -12.23 -0.81 6.07
C LEU A 72 -11.64 -2.23 5.95
N MET A 73 -10.35 -2.34 5.66
CA MET A 73 -9.65 -3.64 5.67
C MET A 73 -9.57 -4.22 7.07
N LEU A 74 -9.18 -3.42 8.06
CA LEU A 74 -9.08 -3.87 9.45
C LEU A 74 -10.43 -4.36 10.00
N GLU A 75 -11.51 -3.65 9.68
CA GLU A 75 -12.87 -4.07 10.01
C GLU A 75 -13.22 -5.41 9.35
N ALA A 76 -12.95 -5.57 8.04
CA ALA A 76 -13.21 -6.81 7.34
C ALA A 76 -12.39 -7.99 7.88
N PHE A 77 -11.15 -7.75 8.34
CA PHE A 77 -10.30 -8.77 8.94
C PHE A 77 -10.83 -9.26 10.29
N ALA A 78 -11.60 -8.44 11.00
CA ALA A 78 -12.24 -8.81 12.26
C ALA A 78 -13.54 -9.62 12.08
N GLU A 79 -14.09 -9.68 10.86
CA GLU A 79 -15.28 -10.48 10.55
C GLU A 79 -14.93 -11.97 10.37
N PRO A 80 -15.90 -12.90 10.50
CA PRO A 80 -15.68 -14.32 10.19
C PRO A 80 -15.13 -14.51 8.77
N GLY A 81 -14.08 -15.33 8.63
CA GLY A 81 -13.32 -15.49 7.38
C GLY A 81 -12.30 -14.37 7.07
N GLY A 82 -12.26 -13.28 7.86
CA GLY A 82 -11.41 -12.12 7.62
C GLY A 82 -9.91 -12.42 7.66
N GLU A 83 -9.47 -13.34 8.53
CA GLU A 83 -8.06 -13.77 8.60
C GLU A 83 -7.60 -14.51 7.34
N ALA A 84 -8.49 -15.28 6.69
CA ALA A 84 -8.19 -15.93 5.42
C ALA A 84 -8.03 -14.88 4.30
N LEU A 85 -8.90 -13.87 4.27
CA LEU A 85 -8.78 -12.74 3.35
C LEU A 85 -7.45 -11.99 3.57
N ARG A 86 -7.13 -11.65 4.82
CA ARG A 86 -5.87 -10.98 5.18
C ARG A 86 -4.67 -11.80 4.70
N ARG A 87 -4.65 -13.10 4.99
CA ARG A 87 -3.57 -14.00 4.56
C ARG A 87 -3.44 -14.06 3.05
N TRP A 88 -4.55 -14.05 2.31
CA TRP A 88 -4.50 -14.01 0.85
C TRP A 88 -3.89 -12.69 0.36
N ILE A 89 -4.32 -11.55 0.91
CA ILE A 89 -3.75 -10.22 0.60
C ILE A 89 -2.24 -10.18 0.88
N ASP A 90 -1.83 -10.69 2.05
CA ASP A 90 -0.43 -10.71 2.49
C ASP A 90 0.48 -11.56 1.58
N ASN A 91 -0.06 -12.65 1.01
CA ASN A 91 0.68 -13.58 0.16
C ASN A 91 0.50 -13.32 -1.35
N CYS A 92 -0.38 -12.39 -1.74
CA CYS A 92 -0.61 -12.07 -3.14
C CYS A 92 0.64 -11.41 -3.75
N PRO A 93 1.20 -11.95 -4.85
CA PRO A 93 2.32 -11.33 -5.55
C PRO A 93 2.00 -9.88 -5.94
N ASN A 94 3.00 -8.99 -5.82
CA ASN A 94 2.79 -7.55 -6.03
C ASN A 94 2.21 -7.25 -7.42
N GLN A 95 2.70 -7.95 -8.43
CA GLN A 95 2.26 -7.77 -9.83
C GLN A 95 0.81 -8.21 -10.02
N MET A 96 0.41 -9.31 -9.38
CA MET A 96 -0.98 -9.79 -9.44
C MET A 96 -1.91 -8.82 -8.71
N TYR A 97 -1.55 -8.39 -7.51
CA TYR A 97 -2.37 -7.44 -6.75
C TYR A 97 -2.61 -6.14 -7.53
N ALA A 98 -1.55 -5.58 -8.13
CA ALA A 98 -1.64 -4.38 -8.97
C ALA A 98 -2.56 -4.59 -10.18
N ALA A 99 -2.41 -5.71 -10.89
CA ALA A 99 -3.27 -6.05 -12.03
C ALA A 99 -4.74 -6.21 -11.61
N LEU A 100 -5.02 -6.81 -10.46
CA LEU A 100 -6.38 -6.97 -9.94
C LEU A 100 -7.01 -5.63 -9.53
N CYS A 101 -6.22 -4.70 -8.98
CA CYS A 101 -6.68 -3.33 -8.73
C CYS A 101 -7.14 -2.65 -10.03
N PHE A 102 -6.43 -2.88 -11.14
CA PHE A 102 -6.82 -2.38 -12.45
C PHE A 102 -8.05 -3.09 -13.03
N GLN A 103 -8.12 -4.42 -12.90
CA GLN A 103 -9.19 -5.23 -13.46
C GLN A 103 -10.52 -5.12 -12.68
N GLY A 104 -10.47 -4.68 -11.42
CA GLY A 104 -11.65 -4.40 -10.60
C GLY A 104 -12.14 -5.57 -9.75
N GLY A 105 -13.24 -5.34 -9.02
CA GLY A 105 -13.73 -6.27 -8.00
C GLY A 105 -14.14 -7.65 -8.53
N ALA A 106 -14.70 -7.73 -9.74
CA ALA A 106 -15.03 -9.02 -10.36
C ALA A 106 -13.79 -9.92 -10.52
N ALA A 107 -12.65 -9.34 -10.85
CA ALA A 107 -11.38 -10.06 -10.99
C ALA A 107 -10.84 -10.50 -9.63
N PHE A 108 -10.91 -9.63 -8.61
CA PHE A 108 -10.59 -10.01 -7.23
C PHE A 108 -11.46 -11.17 -6.75
N ARG A 109 -12.78 -11.08 -6.93
CA ARG A 109 -13.74 -12.11 -6.52
C ARG A 109 -13.37 -13.45 -7.13
N LYS A 110 -13.09 -13.47 -8.44
CA LYS A 110 -12.68 -14.68 -9.14
C LYS A 110 -11.43 -15.30 -8.49
N HIS A 111 -10.37 -14.54 -8.31
CA HIS A 111 -9.11 -15.06 -7.74
C HIS A 111 -9.26 -15.49 -6.28
N LEU A 112 -10.00 -14.74 -5.46
CA LEU A 112 -10.27 -15.13 -4.08
C LEU A 112 -11.01 -16.47 -4.01
N ARG A 113 -11.99 -16.70 -4.89
CA ARG A 113 -12.69 -17.99 -4.96
C ARG A 113 -11.81 -19.11 -5.47
N ASP A 114 -11.01 -18.87 -6.49
CA ASP A 114 -10.13 -19.89 -7.09
C ASP A 114 -9.01 -20.30 -6.11
N ASP A 115 -8.42 -19.34 -5.38
CA ASP A 115 -7.25 -19.58 -4.52
C ASP A 115 -7.61 -20.03 -3.10
N ILE A 116 -8.67 -19.46 -2.51
CA ILE A 116 -9.11 -19.82 -1.15
C ILE A 116 -10.08 -21.00 -1.20
N GLY A 117 -10.85 -21.12 -2.27
CA GLY A 117 -11.92 -22.12 -2.41
C GLY A 117 -13.20 -21.76 -1.65
N ASP A 118 -14.16 -22.67 -1.67
CA ASP A 118 -15.35 -22.58 -0.83
C ASP A 118 -15.02 -23.02 0.61
N GLN A 119 -14.86 -22.04 1.50
CA GLN A 119 -14.59 -22.28 2.92
C GLN A 119 -15.70 -21.70 3.82
N GLY A 120 -16.90 -21.47 3.29
CA GLY A 120 -18.05 -20.98 4.05
C GLY A 120 -17.92 -19.52 4.49
N GLU A 121 -17.17 -19.25 5.57
CA GLU A 121 -17.13 -17.92 6.18
C GLU A 121 -16.47 -16.86 5.28
N VAL A 122 -15.32 -17.17 4.69
CA VAL A 122 -14.63 -16.25 3.77
C VAL A 122 -15.44 -16.03 2.49
N SER A 123 -16.12 -17.07 2.00
CA SER A 123 -17.00 -16.98 0.84
C SER A 123 -18.20 -16.08 1.15
N ALA A 124 -18.83 -16.23 2.32
CA ALA A 124 -19.89 -15.34 2.78
C ALA A 124 -19.41 -13.89 2.96
N LEU A 125 -18.18 -13.68 3.45
CA LEU A 125 -17.55 -12.37 3.56
C LEU A 125 -17.38 -11.69 2.21
N ILE A 126 -16.95 -12.44 1.20
CA ILE A 126 -16.77 -11.95 -0.17
C ILE A 126 -18.13 -11.71 -0.83
N ASP A 127 -19.11 -12.59 -0.62
CA ASP A 127 -20.37 -12.63 -1.38
C ASP A 127 -21.41 -11.61 -0.92
N ARG A 128 -21.30 -11.11 0.31
CA ARG A 128 -22.13 -9.99 0.77
C ARG A 128 -21.74 -8.64 0.18
N ARG A 129 -20.60 -8.55 -0.50
CA ARG A 129 -20.10 -7.32 -1.14
C ARG A 129 -20.34 -7.40 -2.64
N SER A 130 -20.83 -6.32 -3.23
CA SER A 130 -20.77 -6.09 -4.67
C SER A 130 -19.32 -6.00 -5.16
N ASP A 131 -19.13 -6.00 -6.49
CA ASP A 131 -17.78 -5.88 -7.05
C ASP A 131 -17.18 -4.49 -6.77
N ASP A 132 -17.99 -3.42 -6.74
CA ASP A 132 -17.51 -2.09 -6.39
C ASP A 132 -17.09 -1.99 -4.91
N GLU A 133 -17.88 -2.57 -4.00
CA GLU A 133 -17.54 -2.64 -2.58
C GLU A 133 -16.30 -3.53 -2.33
N LEU A 134 -16.17 -4.63 -3.07
CA LEU A 134 -14.98 -5.46 -2.98
C LEU A 134 -13.75 -4.71 -3.50
N LEU A 135 -13.85 -3.98 -4.61
CA LEU A 135 -12.75 -3.15 -5.09
C LEU A 135 -12.36 -2.07 -4.08
N ALA A 136 -13.35 -1.40 -3.48
CA ALA A 136 -13.12 -0.41 -2.42
C ALA A 136 -12.40 -1.03 -1.21
N LEU A 137 -12.85 -2.21 -0.76
CA LEU A 137 -12.19 -2.97 0.30
C LEU A 137 -10.74 -3.31 -0.06
N MET A 138 -10.51 -3.91 -1.24
CA MET A 138 -9.18 -4.34 -1.70
C MET A 138 -8.26 -3.15 -2.01
N SER A 139 -8.80 -1.95 -2.20
CA SER A 139 -8.02 -0.74 -2.47
C SER A 139 -7.76 0.13 -1.23
N ASN A 140 -8.40 -0.16 -0.09
CA ASN A 140 -8.24 0.57 1.17
C ASN A 140 -6.96 0.17 1.92
N LEU A 141 -5.80 0.36 1.28
CA LEU A 141 -4.51 0.26 1.94
C LEU A 141 -4.27 1.46 2.85
N GLY A 142 -3.39 1.28 3.84
CA GLY A 142 -3.21 2.24 4.92
C GLY A 142 -2.81 3.65 4.47
N GLY A 143 -2.00 3.78 3.42
CA GLY A 143 -1.62 5.08 2.86
C GLY A 143 -2.75 5.83 2.14
N HIS A 144 -3.87 5.14 1.85
CA HIS A 144 -5.09 5.74 1.28
C HIS A 144 -6.18 5.99 2.32
N ASP A 145 -5.90 5.66 3.59
CA ASP A 145 -6.83 5.86 4.70
C ASP A 145 -6.32 6.99 5.61
N MET A 146 -6.99 8.14 5.54
CA MET A 146 -6.55 9.33 6.25
C MET A 146 -6.57 9.16 7.77
N ALA A 147 -7.53 8.41 8.31
CA ALA A 147 -7.59 8.14 9.74
C ALA A 147 -6.39 7.29 10.18
N SER A 148 -6.06 6.21 9.45
CA SER A 148 -4.89 5.38 9.71
C SER A 148 -3.57 6.19 9.64
N MET A 149 -3.44 7.09 8.67
CA MET A 149 -2.22 7.93 8.56
C MET A 149 -2.11 8.95 9.70
N ILE A 150 -3.22 9.63 10.06
CA ILE A 150 -3.24 10.57 11.18
C ILE A 150 -2.88 9.85 12.49
N GLU A 151 -3.52 8.72 12.78
CA GLU A 151 -3.21 7.93 13.97
C GLU A 151 -1.74 7.50 14.01
N ALA A 152 -1.16 7.09 12.88
CA ALA A 152 0.25 6.73 12.80
C ALA A 152 1.17 7.92 13.11
N PHE A 153 0.86 9.11 12.61
CA PHE A 153 1.64 10.33 12.88
C PHE A 153 1.49 10.81 14.33
N GLU A 154 0.27 10.79 14.87
CA GLU A 154 -0.03 11.23 16.24
C GLU A 154 0.51 10.28 17.30
N ALA A 155 0.74 9.00 16.96
CA ALA A 155 1.34 8.02 17.86
C ALA A 155 2.83 8.28 18.16
N ILE A 156 3.51 9.15 17.42
CA ILE A 156 4.92 9.46 17.66
C ILE A 156 5.07 10.47 18.79
N ASP A 157 5.61 10.00 19.92
CA ASP A 157 5.80 10.77 21.16
C ASP A 157 7.27 11.14 21.44
N HIS A 158 8.15 10.93 20.47
CA HIS A 158 9.60 11.10 20.60
C HIS A 158 10.22 11.87 19.42
N ASP A 159 11.50 12.22 19.56
CA ASP A 159 12.25 13.01 18.59
C ASP A 159 13.24 12.19 17.73
N ARG A 160 13.35 10.86 17.93
CA ARG A 160 14.11 9.99 17.02
C ARG A 160 13.55 10.12 15.59
N PRO A 161 14.39 9.97 14.55
CA PRO A 161 13.88 10.01 13.19
C PRO A 161 12.97 8.81 12.92
N VAL A 162 11.92 9.01 12.12
CA VAL A 162 10.86 8.00 11.87
C VAL A 162 10.68 7.78 10.38
N CYS A 163 10.62 6.52 9.96
CA CYS A 163 10.25 6.13 8.62
C CYS A 163 8.84 5.52 8.64
N PHE A 164 7.92 6.17 7.95
CA PHE A 164 6.58 5.64 7.69
C PHE A 164 6.59 4.93 6.35
N ILE A 165 6.32 3.63 6.35
CA ILE A 165 6.11 2.86 5.12
C ILE A 165 4.62 2.77 4.88
N ALA A 166 4.09 3.67 4.04
CA ALA A 166 2.68 3.76 3.73
C ALA A 166 2.36 2.90 2.51
N TYR A 167 1.55 1.85 2.68
CA TYR A 167 1.13 1.02 1.56
C TYR A 167 0.05 1.74 0.76
N THR A 168 0.25 1.82 -0.55
CA THR A 168 -0.65 2.51 -1.46
C THR A 168 -0.82 1.71 -2.76
N ILE A 169 -1.66 2.24 -3.63
CA ILE A 169 -1.90 1.78 -5.00
C ILE A 169 -1.63 2.98 -5.89
N LYS A 170 -0.74 2.80 -6.86
CA LYS A 170 -0.40 3.82 -7.84
C LYS A 170 -1.64 4.20 -8.65
N GLY A 171 -1.98 5.49 -8.63
CA GLY A 171 -3.15 6.03 -9.33
C GLY A 171 -4.50 5.60 -8.77
N VAL A 172 -4.59 5.31 -7.46
CA VAL A 172 -5.86 4.92 -6.81
C VAL A 172 -7.04 5.81 -7.22
N GLY A 173 -8.19 5.19 -7.48
CA GLY A 173 -9.41 5.90 -7.88
C GLY A 173 -9.41 6.40 -9.33
N LEU A 174 -8.29 6.34 -10.04
CA LEU A 174 -8.24 6.61 -11.48
C LEU A 174 -8.63 5.35 -12.27
N PRO A 175 -9.18 5.49 -13.50
CA PRO A 175 -9.48 4.34 -14.37
C PRO A 175 -8.28 3.46 -14.72
N MET A 176 -7.06 3.93 -14.45
CA MET A 176 -5.82 3.20 -14.70
C MET A 176 -5.08 2.80 -13.41
N GLN A 177 -5.77 2.84 -12.26
CA GLN A 177 -5.18 2.44 -10.97
C GLN A 177 -4.53 1.06 -11.06
N GLY A 178 -3.34 0.90 -10.47
CA GLY A 178 -2.61 -0.36 -10.50
C GLY A 178 -2.05 -0.77 -11.87
N HIS A 179 -2.38 -0.05 -12.95
CA HIS A 179 -1.85 -0.34 -14.29
C HIS A 179 -0.37 0.01 -14.37
N LYS A 180 0.43 -0.87 -15.00
CA LYS A 180 1.88 -0.68 -15.15
C LYS A 180 2.27 0.66 -15.80
N ASP A 181 1.46 1.13 -16.74
CA ASP A 181 1.71 2.37 -17.48
C ASP A 181 1.05 3.61 -16.82
N ASN A 182 0.57 3.51 -15.56
CA ASN A 182 -0.13 4.61 -14.89
C ASN A 182 0.72 5.89 -14.78
N HIS A 183 2.05 5.77 -14.62
CA HIS A 183 2.91 6.92 -14.32
C HIS A 183 2.87 8.03 -15.39
N ALA A 184 2.86 7.64 -16.68
CA ALA A 184 2.77 8.57 -17.81
C ALA A 184 1.45 8.41 -18.58
N GLY A 185 0.51 7.62 -18.06
CA GLY A 185 -0.77 7.36 -18.69
C GLY A 185 -1.64 8.60 -18.68
N LEU A 186 -2.06 9.05 -19.86
CA LEU A 186 -3.04 10.12 -19.99
C LEU A 186 -4.44 9.54 -20.08
N MET A 187 -5.35 10.06 -19.26
CA MET A 187 -6.76 9.74 -19.38
C MET A 187 -7.32 10.33 -20.67
N THR A 188 -8.09 9.52 -21.40
CA THR A 188 -8.93 10.03 -22.49
C THR A 188 -9.99 10.99 -21.93
N VAL A 189 -10.52 11.87 -22.79
CA VAL A 189 -11.62 12.77 -22.41
C VAL A 189 -12.80 12.00 -21.82
N ALA A 190 -13.16 10.85 -22.41
CA ALA A 190 -14.23 10.01 -21.89
C ALA A 190 -13.94 9.45 -20.48
N GLN A 191 -12.70 9.02 -20.23
CA GLN A 191 -12.28 8.59 -18.90
C GLN A 191 -12.30 9.73 -17.88
N MET A 192 -11.88 10.94 -18.27
CA MET A 192 -11.95 12.13 -17.42
C MET A 192 -13.38 12.49 -17.05
N GLU A 193 -14.30 12.45 -18.02
CA GLU A 193 -15.72 12.73 -17.79
C GLU A 193 -16.36 11.70 -16.85
N LYS A 194 -16.03 10.41 -17.03
CA LYS A 194 -16.46 9.36 -16.11
C LYS A 194 -15.91 9.59 -14.71
N TRP A 195 -14.62 9.90 -14.57
CA TRP A 195 -13.99 10.12 -13.27
C TRP A 195 -14.55 11.33 -12.53
N ARG A 196 -14.86 12.42 -13.24
CA ARG A 196 -15.46 13.63 -12.65
C ARG A 196 -16.85 13.38 -12.04
N THR A 197 -17.56 12.36 -12.51
CA THR A 197 -18.95 12.07 -12.13
C THR A 197 -19.09 10.88 -11.18
N ALA A 198 -17.98 10.19 -10.88
CA ALA A 198 -17.90 9.12 -9.90
C ALA A 198 -17.74 9.69 -8.48
#